data_AF-A0AAD7RIS7-F1
#
_entry.id   AF-A0AAD7RIS7-F1
#
_cell.length_a   1.000
_cell.length_b   1.000
_cell.length_c   1.000
_cell.angle_alpha   90.00
_cell.angle_beta   90.00
_cell.angle_gamma   90.00
#
_symmetry.space_group_name_H-M   'P 1'
#
loop_
_entity.id
_entity.type
_entity.pdbx_description
1 polymer ?
#
loop_
_entity_poly.entity_id
_entity_poly.type
_entity_poly.pdbx_seq_one_letter_code
_entity_poly.pdbx_strand_id
1 'polypeptide(L)'
;MQTVGLIHTLEQRLNRMQAMGLIHTLEQCLNRMQTVGLIHTLEQCLNRMQTMGLIHTLEQCLNRVQTMGLIHTLEQCLNRMQTVGLIHTLEQCLNRVQTVGLIHTLEQCLNRVQTMGLIHTLEQCLNRMQTVGLIHTLEQCLNRVQTVGLIHTLEQCLNNM
;
A
#
# COMPACT_ATOMS: atom_id res chain seq x y z
N MET A 1 15.13 18.03 -7.00
CA MET A 1 14.56 18.31 -8.34
C MET A 1 13.13 18.77 -8.17
N GLN A 2 12.77 19.89 -8.80
CA GLN A 2 11.40 20.35 -8.93
C GLN A 2 11.03 20.28 -10.41
N THR A 3 9.87 19.76 -10.73
CA THR A 3 9.42 19.57 -12.11
C THR A 3 7.90 19.68 -12.21
N VAL A 4 7.45 20.28 -13.30
CA VAL A 4 6.04 20.34 -13.70
C VAL A 4 5.98 19.83 -15.13
N GLY A 5 5.19 18.79 -15.38
CA GLY A 5 5.02 18.21 -16.71
C GLY A 5 5.28 16.70 -16.75
N LEU A 6 5.82 16.24 -17.88
CA LEU A 6 6.07 14.84 -18.16
C LEU A 6 7.53 14.48 -17.88
N ILE A 7 7.74 13.46 -17.05
CA ILE A 7 9.01 12.75 -16.93
C ILE A 7 8.82 11.38 -17.56
N HIS A 8 9.53 11.11 -18.65
CA HIS A 8 9.44 9.79 -19.27
C HIS A 8 10.22 8.76 -18.45
N THR A 9 11.52 8.97 -18.26
CA THR A 9 12.34 8.08 -17.42
C THR A 9 13.28 8.91 -16.57
N LEU A 10 13.46 8.51 -15.33
CA LEU A 10 14.48 9.05 -14.46
C LEU A 10 15.11 7.94 -13.62
N GLU A 11 16.43 7.78 -13.76
CA GLU A 11 17.20 6.73 -13.06
C GLU A 11 17.89 7.29 -11.79
N GLN A 12 17.89 8.62 -11.61
CA GLN A 12 18.79 9.25 -10.65
C GLN A 12 18.40 9.14 -9.18
N ARG A 13 19.45 8.94 -8.37
CA ARG A 13 19.48 9.04 -6.91
C ARG A 13 19.24 10.47 -6.40
N LEU A 14 17.98 10.87 -6.38
CA LEU A 14 17.58 12.17 -5.82
C LEU A 14 17.40 12.10 -4.31
N ASN A 15 18.08 13.01 -3.60
CA ASN A 15 17.80 13.24 -2.19
C ASN A 15 16.39 13.81 -1.98
N ARG A 16 15.92 14.69 -2.87
CA ARG A 16 14.56 15.24 -2.82
C ARG A 16 14.00 15.48 -4.20
N MET A 17 12.77 15.01 -4.44
CA MET A 17 11.99 15.27 -5.63
C MET A 17 10.62 15.85 -5.27
N GLN A 18 10.22 16.87 -6.01
CA GLN A 18 8.85 17.36 -6.06
C GLN A 18 8.41 17.38 -7.53
N ALA A 19 7.30 16.73 -7.83
CA ALA A 19 6.79 16.62 -9.19
C ALA A 19 5.28 16.93 -9.23
N MET A 20 4.86 17.64 -10.27
CA MET A 20 3.46 17.79 -10.62
C MET A 20 3.26 17.35 -12.07
N GLY A 21 2.50 16.29 -12.30
CA GLY A 21 2.26 15.76 -13.63
C GLY A 21 2.43 14.24 -13.72
N LEU A 22 2.94 13.79 -14.87
CA LEU A 22 3.07 12.37 -15.19
C LEU A 22 4.53 11.94 -15.09
N ILE A 23 4.79 10.91 -14.29
CA ILE A 23 6.06 10.19 -14.25
C ILE A 23 5.78 8.80 -14.82
N HIS A 24 6.38 8.47 -15.97
CA HIS A 24 6.21 7.15 -16.53
C HIS A 24 7.08 6.14 -15.76
N THR A 25 8.40 6.35 -15.70
CA THR A 25 9.27 5.46 -14.93
C THR A 25 10.22 6.25 -14.02
N LEU A 26 10.34 5.77 -12.79
CA LEU A 26 11.37 6.22 -11.86
C LEU A 26 11.97 5.02 -11.13
N GLU A 27 13.28 4.83 -11.28
CA GLU A 27 13.95 3.66 -10.70
C GLU A 27 14.24 3.86 -9.22
N GLN A 28 14.88 4.97 -8.84
CA GLN A 28 15.36 5.16 -7.47
C GLN A 28 15.03 6.52 -6.88
N CYS A 29 14.47 6.52 -5.67
CA CYS A 29 14.39 7.69 -4.81
C CYS A 29 14.95 7.39 -3.41
N LEU A 30 16.04 8.08 -3.04
CA LEU A 30 16.76 7.81 -1.80
C LEU A 30 16.07 8.34 -0.55
N ASN A 31 15.48 9.53 -0.61
CA ASN A 31 15.08 10.24 0.62
C ASN A 31 13.64 10.71 0.63
N ARG A 32 13.27 11.70 -0.20
CA ARG A 32 11.91 12.25 -0.16
C ARG A 32 11.37 12.49 -1.56
N MET A 33 10.15 11.99 -1.75
CA MET A 33 9.34 12.24 -2.93
C MET A 33 8.01 12.85 -2.52
N GLN A 34 7.62 13.89 -3.23
CA GLN A 34 6.26 14.40 -3.21
C GLN A 34 5.77 14.53 -4.64
N THR A 35 4.68 13.86 -4.97
CA THR A 35 4.11 13.88 -6.31
C THR A 35 2.63 14.21 -6.26
N VAL A 36 2.19 15.09 -7.15
CA VAL A 36 0.78 15.29 -7.47
C VAL A 36 0.58 14.88 -8.92
N GLY A 37 -0.18 13.80 -9.15
CA GLY A 37 -0.42 13.28 -10.50
C GLY A 37 -0.30 11.77 -10.59
N LEU A 38 0.26 11.29 -11.69
CA LEU A 38 0.33 9.86 -12.00
C LEU A 38 1.78 9.39 -12.03
N ILE A 39 2.05 8.29 -11.33
CA ILE A 39 3.28 7.51 -11.42
C ILE A 39 2.89 6.18 -12.05
N HIS A 40 3.43 5.86 -13.22
CA HIS A 40 3.16 4.56 -13.82
C HIS A 40 4.01 3.49 -13.12
N THR A 41 5.33 3.66 -13.07
CA THR A 41 6.21 2.73 -12.37
C THR A 41 7.17 3.46 -11.44
N LEU A 42 7.27 2.95 -10.21
CA LEU A 42 8.34 3.28 -9.29
C LEU A 42 8.93 2.01 -8.69
N GLU A 43 10.18 1.73 -9.03
CA GLU A 43 10.84 0.50 -8.60
C GLU A 43 11.27 0.59 -7.13
N GLN A 44 12.00 1.64 -6.75
CA GLN A 44 12.56 1.75 -5.39
C GLN A 44 12.34 3.11 -4.73
N CYS A 45 11.68 3.08 -3.58
CA CYS A 45 11.64 4.19 -2.64
C CYS A 45 12.23 3.80 -1.28
N LEU A 46 13.37 4.39 -0.93
CA LEU A 46 14.14 3.96 0.24
C LEU A 46 13.65 4.58 1.55
N ASN A 47 12.97 5.73 1.52
CA ASN A 47 12.68 6.46 2.77
C ASN A 47 11.26 7.05 2.86
N ARG A 48 10.90 8.09 2.11
CA ARG A 48 9.55 8.68 2.21
C ARG A 48 8.98 9.05 0.85
N MET A 49 7.77 8.57 0.60
CA MET A 49 6.94 8.96 -0.53
C MET A 49 5.61 9.51 -0.04
N GLN A 50 5.20 10.62 -0.65
CA GLN A 50 3.86 11.17 -0.53
C GLN A 50 3.30 11.39 -1.92
N THR A 51 2.16 10.77 -2.23
CA THR A 51 1.53 10.89 -3.55
C THR A 51 0.07 11.29 -3.39
N MET A 52 -0.32 12.32 -4.12
CA MET A 52 -1.73 12.66 -4.37
C MET A 52 -2.04 12.28 -5.81
N GLY A 53 -2.78 11.20 -6.02
CA GLY A 53 -3.14 10.72 -7.35
C GLY A 53 -3.00 9.20 -7.50
N LEU A 54 -2.48 8.77 -8.65
CA LEU A 54 -2.44 7.36 -9.04
C LEU A 54 -1.01 6.84 -9.08
N ILE A 55 -0.79 5.68 -8.49
CA ILE A 55 0.40 4.86 -8.66
C ILE A 55 -0.07 3.57 -9.33
N HIS A 56 0.42 3.27 -10.53
CA HIS A 56 0.08 2.01 -11.17
C HIS A 56 0.91 0.88 -10.55
N THR A 57 2.22 1.00 -10.52
CA THR A 57 3.10 0.01 -9.90
C THR A 57 4.09 0.67 -8.96
N LEU A 58 4.18 0.13 -7.74
CA LEU A 58 5.27 0.38 -6.80
C LEU A 58 5.87 -0.96 -6.40
N GLU A 59 7.10 -1.25 -6.81
CA GLU A 59 7.71 -2.55 -6.53
C GLU A 59 8.21 -2.61 -5.09
N GLN A 60 9.09 -1.68 -4.70
CA GLN A 60 9.72 -1.69 -3.39
C GLN A 60 9.66 -0.35 -2.66
N CYS A 61 9.09 -0.40 -1.45
CA CYS A 61 9.22 0.67 -0.48
C CYS A 61 9.78 0.16 0.85
N LEU A 62 10.94 0.70 1.26
CA LEU A 62 11.58 0.25 2.50
C LEU A 62 11.00 0.88 3.76
N ASN A 63 10.41 2.09 3.70
CA ASN A 63 10.15 2.85 4.93
C ASN A 63 8.75 3.47 5.02
N ARG A 64 8.42 4.53 4.27
CA ARG A 64 7.09 5.17 4.39
C ARG A 64 6.49 5.55 3.05
N VAL A 65 5.29 5.05 2.78
CA VAL A 65 4.42 5.49 1.68
C VAL A 65 3.15 6.06 2.28
N GLN A 66 2.80 7.26 1.81
CA GLN A 66 1.51 7.89 2.05
C GLN A 66 0.88 8.21 0.71
N THR A 67 -0.30 7.65 0.46
CA THR A 67 -1.02 7.87 -0.79
C THR A 67 -2.43 8.34 -0.50
N MET A 68 -2.84 9.40 -1.17
CA MET A 68 -4.24 9.78 -1.28
C MET A 68 -4.65 9.57 -2.74
N GLY A 69 -5.46 8.54 -2.98
CA GLY A 69 -5.84 8.13 -4.33
C GLY A 69 -5.73 6.62 -4.52
N LEU A 70 -5.18 6.21 -5.65
CA LEU A 70 -5.19 4.81 -6.08
C LEU A 70 -3.77 4.25 -6.17
N ILE A 71 -3.58 3.07 -5.61
CA ILE A 71 -2.44 2.20 -5.88
C ILE A 71 -3.00 0.97 -6.59
N HIS A 72 -2.57 0.72 -7.83
CA HIS A 72 -3.02 -0.49 -8.52
C HIS A 72 -2.26 -1.70 -7.98
N THR A 73 -0.93 -1.68 -8.06
CA THR A 73 -0.09 -2.75 -7.53
C THR A 73 0.98 -2.20 -6.61
N LEU A 74 1.12 -2.86 -5.46
CA LEU A 74 2.27 -2.74 -4.60
C LEU A 74 2.78 -4.13 -4.24
N GLU A 75 4.00 -4.42 -4.66
CA GLU A 75 4.61 -5.72 -4.42
C GLU A 75 5.17 -5.80 -2.99
N GLN A 76 6.03 -4.86 -2.60
CA GLN A 76 6.72 -4.93 -1.31
C GLN A 76 6.72 -3.60 -0.54
N CYS A 77 6.19 -3.65 0.69
CA CYS A 77 6.35 -2.57 1.66
C CYS A 77 6.85 -3.09 3.01
N LEU A 78 8.10 -2.74 3.35
CA LEU A 78 8.77 -3.31 4.53
C LEU A 78 8.34 -2.68 5.86
N ASN A 79 7.82 -1.45 5.88
CA ASN A 79 7.64 -0.73 7.15
C ASN A 79 6.26 -0.08 7.32
N ARG A 80 5.94 1.02 6.63
CA ARG A 80 4.66 1.70 6.83
C ARG A 80 4.01 2.15 5.54
N MET A 81 2.77 1.73 5.39
CA MET A 81 1.85 2.20 4.38
C MET A 81 0.67 2.91 5.05
N GLN A 82 0.32 4.08 4.53
CA GLN A 82 -0.93 4.76 4.80
C GLN A 82 -1.59 5.14 3.49
N THR A 83 -2.80 4.65 3.27
CA THR A 83 -3.56 4.97 2.06
C THR A 83 -4.95 5.47 2.44
N VAL A 84 -5.38 6.56 1.80
CA VAL A 84 -6.79 6.92 1.75
C VAL A 84 -7.22 6.82 0.29
N GLY A 85 -8.13 5.89 0.02
CA GLY A 85 -8.57 5.55 -1.32
C GLY A 85 -8.52 4.05 -1.57
N LEU A 86 -7.97 3.65 -2.72
CA LEU A 86 -8.05 2.28 -3.21
C LEU A 86 -6.67 1.67 -3.35
N ILE A 87 -6.51 0.45 -2.86
CA ILE A 87 -5.41 -0.45 -3.18
C ILE A 87 -6.03 -1.63 -3.92
N HIS A 88 -5.62 -1.87 -5.16
CA HIS A 88 -6.13 -3.03 -5.90
C HIS A 88 -5.38 -4.28 -5.43
N THR A 89 -4.06 -4.29 -5.49
CA THR A 89 -3.24 -5.41 -5.02
C THR A 89 -2.14 -4.93 -4.09
N LEU A 90 -2.02 -5.61 -2.95
CA LEU A 90 -0.87 -5.53 -2.05
C LEU A 90 -0.36 -6.94 -1.78
N GLU A 91 0.80 -7.29 -2.32
CA GLU A 91 1.33 -8.65 -2.21
C GLU A 91 1.99 -8.86 -0.85
N GLN A 92 3.01 -8.07 -0.50
CA GLN A 92 3.77 -8.26 0.73
C GLN A 92 3.90 -6.99 1.56
N CYS A 93 3.41 -7.05 2.80
CA CYS A 93 3.71 -6.05 3.81
C CYS A 93 4.24 -6.65 5.11
N LEU A 94 5.47 -6.28 5.48
CA LEU A 94 6.13 -6.87 6.66
C LEU A 94 5.66 -6.25 7.98
N ASN A 95 5.16 -5.01 8.01
CA ASN A 95 5.03 -4.30 9.27
C ASN A 95 3.67 -3.61 9.47
N ARG A 96 3.35 -2.51 8.76
CA ARG A 96 2.08 -1.80 9.00
C ARG A 96 1.41 -1.31 7.73
N VAL A 97 0.16 -1.73 7.55
CA VAL A 97 -0.79 -1.19 6.57
C VAL A 97 -1.91 -0.49 7.31
N GLN A 98 -2.19 0.76 6.92
CA GLN A 98 -3.36 1.50 7.35
C GLN A 98 -4.10 2.01 6.12
N THR A 99 -5.36 1.59 5.96
CA THR A 99 -6.17 2.00 4.81
C THR A 99 -7.49 2.58 5.29
N VAL A 100 -7.86 3.73 4.72
CA VAL A 100 -9.23 4.23 4.75
C VAL A 100 -9.77 4.13 3.33
N GLY A 101 -10.67 3.18 3.09
CA GLY A 101 -11.19 2.88 1.76
C GLY A 101 -11.20 1.40 1.44
N LEU A 102 -10.76 1.04 0.23
CA LEU A 102 -10.86 -0.32 -0.30
C LEU A 102 -9.47 -0.94 -0.46
N ILE A 103 -9.34 -2.18 0.00
CA ILE A 103 -8.29 -3.10 -0.43
C ILE A 103 -8.99 -4.22 -1.20
N HIS A 104 -8.67 -4.40 -2.48
CA HIS A 104 -9.26 -5.49 -3.24
C HIS A 104 -8.55 -6.81 -2.88
N THR A 105 -7.23 -6.87 -2.99
CA THR A 105 -6.45 -8.06 -2.60
C THR A 105 -5.31 -7.66 -1.68
N LEU A 106 -5.18 -8.39 -0.57
CA LEU A 106 -4.00 -8.39 0.28
C LEU A 106 -3.53 -9.83 0.47
N GLU A 107 -2.39 -10.18 -0.11
CA GLU A 107 -1.91 -11.56 -0.09
C GLU A 107 -1.22 -11.86 1.25
N GLN A 108 -0.19 -11.11 1.61
CA GLN A 108 0.61 -11.38 2.80
C GLN A 108 0.83 -10.14 3.66
N CYS A 109 0.37 -10.20 4.91
CA CYS A 109 0.76 -9.25 5.94
C CYS A 109 1.31 -9.93 7.18
N LEU A 110 2.57 -9.66 7.52
CA LEU A 110 3.24 -10.33 8.63
C LEU A 110 2.86 -9.77 10.01
N ASN A 111 2.46 -8.50 10.11
CA ASN A 111 2.40 -7.82 11.40
C ASN A 111 1.08 -7.08 11.68
N ARG A 112 0.79 -5.94 11.03
CA ARG A 112 -0.43 -5.18 11.35
C ARG A 112 -1.16 -4.64 10.13
N VAL A 113 -2.43 -5.02 10.01
CA VAL A 113 -3.40 -4.42 9.09
C VAL A 113 -4.45 -3.66 9.89
N GLN A 114 -4.71 -2.41 9.49
CA GLN A 114 -5.85 -1.65 9.97
C GLN A 114 -6.62 -1.08 8.79
N THR A 115 -7.90 -1.41 8.69
CA THR A 115 -8.75 -0.94 7.60
C THR A 115 -10.03 -0.33 8.12
N MET A 116 -10.35 0.87 7.65
CA MET A 116 -11.66 1.49 7.76
C MET A 116 -12.29 1.44 6.37
N GLY A 117 -13.17 0.46 6.13
CA GLY A 117 -13.78 0.23 4.82
C GLY A 117 -13.86 -1.24 4.46
N LEU A 118 -13.51 -1.58 3.22
CA LEU A 118 -13.71 -2.91 2.65
C LEU A 118 -12.36 -3.58 2.37
N ILE A 119 -12.25 -4.85 2.74
CA ILE A 119 -11.23 -5.77 2.24
C ILE A 119 -11.99 -6.84 1.44
N HIS A 120 -11.71 -6.97 0.14
CA HIS A 120 -12.38 -8.00 -0.65
C HIS A 120 -11.74 -9.37 -0.39
N THR A 121 -10.43 -9.50 -0.56
CA THR A 121 -9.70 -10.72 -0.28
C THR A 121 -8.51 -10.45 0.61
N LEU A 122 -8.35 -11.27 1.64
CA LEU A 122 -7.16 -11.35 2.46
C LEU A 122 -6.73 -12.81 2.60
N GLU A 123 -5.60 -13.15 1.98
CA GLU A 123 -5.11 -14.52 1.97
C GLU A 123 -4.42 -14.85 3.30
N GLN A 124 -3.41 -14.06 3.71
CA GLN A 124 -2.62 -14.36 4.90
C GLN A 124 -2.36 -13.15 5.79
N CYS A 125 -2.75 -13.27 7.07
CA CYS A 125 -2.36 -12.34 8.12
C CYS A 125 -1.78 -13.06 9.34
N LEU A 126 -0.49 -12.85 9.61
CA LEU A 126 0.21 -13.62 10.65
C LEU A 126 0.02 -13.09 12.07
N ASN A 127 -0.24 -11.80 12.28
CA ASN A 127 -0.21 -11.23 13.64
C ASN A 127 -1.48 -10.47 14.02
N ARG A 128 -1.73 -9.25 13.52
CA ARG A 128 -2.87 -8.43 13.96
C ARG A 128 -3.63 -7.81 12.81
N MET A 129 -4.95 -7.99 12.84
CA MET A 129 -5.89 -7.34 11.95
C MET A 129 -6.97 -6.62 12.74
N GLN A 130 -7.25 -5.39 12.33
CA GLN A 130 -8.38 -4.62 12.84
C GLN A 130 -9.13 -4.01 11.66
N THR A 131 -10.39 -4.38 11.49
CA THR A 131 -11.23 -3.84 10.42
C THR A 131 -12.50 -3.24 11.01
N VAL A 132 -12.85 -2.05 10.56
CA VAL A 132 -14.21 -1.51 10.74
C VAL A 132 -14.82 -1.42 9.35
N GLY A 133 -15.83 -2.25 9.10
CA GLY A 133 -16.44 -2.43 7.79
C GLY A 133 -16.54 -3.90 7.41
N LEU A 134 -16.26 -4.23 6.15
CA LEU A 134 -16.52 -5.56 5.61
C LEU A 134 -15.24 -6.24 5.17
N ILE A 135 -15.14 -7.54 5.44
CA ILE A 135 -14.18 -8.46 4.86
C ILE A 135 -14.99 -9.48 4.07
N HIS A 136 -14.78 -9.56 2.75
CA HIS A 136 -15.52 -10.53 1.95
C HIS A 136 -14.92 -11.93 2.12
N THR A 137 -13.60 -12.07 1.94
CA THR A 137 -12.90 -13.34 2.12
C THR A 137 -11.68 -13.16 3.02
N LEU A 138 -11.57 -14.01 4.03
CA LEU A 138 -10.38 -14.17 4.86
C LEU A 138 -9.97 -15.66 4.86
N GLU A 139 -8.85 -15.99 4.23
CA GLU A 139 -8.40 -17.38 4.12
C GLU A 139 -7.65 -17.81 5.38
N GLN A 140 -6.52 -17.16 5.70
CA GLN A 140 -5.67 -17.57 6.81
C GLN A 140 -5.34 -16.41 7.76
N CYS A 141 -5.59 -16.64 9.06
CA CYS A 141 -5.07 -15.81 10.12
C CYS A 141 -4.45 -16.62 11.26
N LEU A 142 -3.28 -16.20 11.77
CA LEU A 142 -2.59 -16.96 12.82
C LEU A 142 -2.82 -16.43 14.24
N ASN A 143 -3.13 -15.14 14.43
CA ASN A 143 -3.04 -14.52 15.76
C ASN A 143 -4.24 -13.69 16.23
N ARG A 144 -4.57 -12.53 15.65
CA ARG A 144 -5.69 -11.74 16.20
C ARG A 144 -6.42 -10.99 15.10
N VAL A 145 -7.71 -11.27 14.99
CA VAL A 145 -8.63 -10.57 14.09
C VAL A 145 -9.70 -9.90 14.92
N GLN A 146 -9.89 -8.60 14.70
CA GLN A 146 -11.00 -7.86 15.27
C GLN A 146 -11.73 -7.15 14.15
N THR A 147 -12.98 -7.53 13.93
CA THR A 147 -13.83 -6.92 12.91
C THR A 147 -15.05 -6.31 13.59
N VAL A 148 -15.23 -4.99 13.43
CA VAL A 148 -16.48 -4.31 13.72
C VAL A 148 -17.22 -4.18 12.39
N GLY A 149 -18.07 -5.16 12.11
CA GLY A 149 -18.80 -5.28 10.85
C GLY A 149 -18.97 -6.75 10.47
N LEU A 150 -18.80 -7.08 9.19
CA LEU A 150 -19.08 -8.41 8.67
C LEU A 150 -17.83 -9.07 8.07
N ILE A 151 -17.66 -10.36 8.35
CA ILE A 151 -16.81 -11.25 7.58
C ILE A 151 -17.75 -12.21 6.83
N HIS A 152 -17.73 -12.22 5.50
CA HIS A 152 -18.62 -13.06 4.71
C HIS A 152 -18.11 -14.51 4.61
N THR A 153 -16.81 -14.69 4.36
CA THR A 153 -16.16 -15.99 4.27
C THR A 153 -14.89 -16.02 5.13
N LEU A 154 -14.77 -17.05 5.96
CA LEU A 154 -13.63 -17.30 6.84
C LEU A 154 -13.22 -18.78 6.75
N GLU A 155 -12.01 -19.07 6.28
CA GLU A 155 -11.55 -20.46 6.13
C GLU A 155 -10.81 -20.97 7.37
N GLN A 156 -9.67 -20.37 7.71
CA GLN A 156 -8.81 -20.81 8.80
C GLN A 156 -8.29 -19.65 9.64
N CYS A 157 -8.72 -19.61 10.91
CA CYS A 157 -8.18 -18.69 11.89
C CYS A 157 -7.76 -19.45 13.16
N LEU A 158 -6.47 -19.41 13.47
CA LEU A 158 -5.85 -20.17 14.56
C LEU A 158 -5.99 -19.54 15.95
N ASN A 159 -6.62 -18.37 16.09
CA ASN A 159 -6.71 -17.71 17.40
C ASN A 159 -8.03 -16.96 17.65
N ASN A 160 -8.35 -16.91 18.95
CA ASN A 160 -9.57 -16.42 19.61
C ASN A 160 -10.17 -15.16 18.94
N MET A 161 -11.35 -15.32 18.33
CA MET A 161 -12.25 -14.20 18.02
C MET A 161 -12.67 -13.47 19.29
#